data_AF-A0A2E4DBT5-F1
#
_entry.id   AF-A0A2E4DBT5-F1
#
_cell.length_a   1.000
_cell.length_b   1.000
_cell.length_c   1.000
_cell.angle_alpha   90.00
_cell.angle_beta   90.00
_cell.angle_gamma   90.00
#
_symmetry.space_group_name_H-M   'P 1'
#
loop_
_entity.id
_entity.type
_entity.pdbx_description
1 polymer ?
#
loop_
_entity_poly.entity_id
_entity_poly.type
_entity_poly.pdbx_seq_one_letter_code
_entity_poly.pdbx_strand_id
1 'polypeptide(L)'
;MKKVLFRADSSLTIGHGHVMRCLSLAKILVKYGFDVRFITKDWDGSAHKIITNAGFECSIFNQVDKSYISENEYENWLGDDEITDAKEMLSCLNSKFELLILDHYGINKRFEEYVAPHFENILVIDDLDREHSCSVILDATIGKTKENYSSSKYNKIFTGSNYCLLREEFLLLREKAFKKRLNDKGKKVLVTMGGADVGRYTFPVVDNLSSDLDVTVVMNEKCLDFEKVSSLCKKKNFSLKSNINFMAKEILDADLGIGAAGTSAYERAFLGLPSFIIKTAQNQRDNCNGFIKNDLARCIENVKKDEIGGELKNFIKEISSPNKYHEISMNNFSEVSGLGLYKALEEIFKIECFELISATESDIEEVFEWQTFPGARKYSRDKKAPSWEEHKKWFLSSLKNKNRNMFTLRVAKNIPLGFVRVDFGEDISEVSIIISHGYYGQGLGKIALNLLRNKVEGDLYAFIDEENIPSKKIFEKCGYKMIKPNWYINKG
;
A
#
# COMPACT_ATOMS: atom_id res chain seq x y z
N MET A 1 -22.25 -4.62 15.59
CA MET A 1 -21.28 -4.21 14.56
C MET A 1 -20.69 -2.90 15.02
N LYS A 2 -19.36 -2.79 15.13
CA LYS A 2 -18.70 -1.57 15.60
C LYS A 2 -18.84 -0.48 14.55
N LYS A 3 -19.21 0.72 14.96
CA LYS A 3 -19.37 1.90 14.11
C LYS A 3 -18.10 2.75 14.12
N VAL A 4 -17.67 3.14 12.93
CA VAL A 4 -16.46 3.93 12.70
C VAL A 4 -16.83 5.20 11.95
N LEU A 5 -16.42 6.34 12.49
CA LEU A 5 -16.58 7.64 11.87
C LEU A 5 -15.23 8.11 11.30
N PHE A 6 -15.20 8.48 10.03
CA PHE A 6 -14.07 9.16 9.41
C PHE A 6 -14.33 10.66 9.30
N ARG A 7 -13.41 11.47 9.82
CA ARG A 7 -13.40 12.94 9.63
C ARG A 7 -12.18 13.30 8.80
N ALA A 8 -12.43 13.63 7.54
CA ALA A 8 -11.42 14.04 6.56
C ALA A 8 -12.07 14.96 5.51
N ASP A 9 -11.32 15.96 5.04
CA ASP A 9 -11.79 16.87 4.00
C ASP A 9 -10.99 16.75 2.71
N SER A 10 -11.56 17.33 1.67
CA SER A 10 -10.96 17.43 0.34
C SER A 10 -11.51 18.66 -0.36
N SER A 11 -10.72 19.25 -1.23
CA SER A 11 -11.11 20.40 -2.04
C SER A 11 -10.18 20.55 -3.23
N LEU A 12 -10.40 21.56 -4.07
CA LEU A 12 -9.43 21.92 -5.11
C LEU A 12 -8.06 22.34 -4.54
N THR A 13 -8.02 22.85 -3.30
CA THR A 13 -6.78 23.28 -2.62
C THR A 13 -6.15 22.15 -1.81
N ILE A 14 -6.94 21.46 -0.97
CA ILE A 14 -6.49 20.32 -0.14
C ILE A 14 -6.10 19.14 -1.03
N GLY A 15 -6.74 19.02 -2.19
CA GLY A 15 -6.70 17.82 -3.01
C GLY A 15 -7.58 16.71 -2.42
N HIS A 16 -7.48 15.52 -3.00
CA HIS A 16 -8.31 14.37 -2.63
C HIS A 16 -7.53 13.31 -1.82
N GLY A 17 -6.28 13.57 -1.47
CA GLY A 17 -5.36 12.57 -0.88
C GLY A 17 -5.91 11.93 0.40
N HIS A 18 -6.33 12.76 1.37
CA HIS A 18 -6.88 12.34 2.66
C HIS A 18 -8.10 11.43 2.48
N VAL A 19 -9.10 11.89 1.72
CA VAL A 19 -10.31 11.10 1.47
C VAL A 19 -9.99 9.79 0.74
N MET A 20 -9.10 9.78 -0.24
CA MET A 20 -8.77 8.56 -0.99
C MET A 20 -8.06 7.50 -0.13
N ARG A 21 -7.16 7.92 0.78
CA ARG A 21 -6.51 6.98 1.71
C ARG A 21 -7.46 6.50 2.80
N CYS A 22 -8.34 7.38 3.30
CA CYS A 22 -9.42 7.01 4.20
C CYS A 22 -10.41 6.02 3.56
N LEU A 23 -10.80 6.21 2.30
CA LEU A 23 -11.65 5.26 1.57
C LEU A 23 -11.00 3.89 1.42
N SER A 24 -9.67 3.84 1.27
CA SER A 24 -8.93 2.57 1.23
C SER A 24 -9.06 1.82 2.55
N LEU A 25 -8.86 2.51 3.67
CA LEU A 25 -9.04 1.95 5.01
C LEU A 25 -10.50 1.54 5.28
N ALA A 26 -11.46 2.40 4.94
CA ALA A 26 -12.89 2.17 5.13
C ALA A 26 -13.37 0.90 4.42
N LYS A 27 -12.94 0.66 3.18
CA LYS A 27 -13.27 -0.57 2.43
C LYS A 27 -12.76 -1.83 3.12
N ILE A 28 -11.56 -1.77 3.69
CA ILE A 28 -11.00 -2.89 4.46
C ILE A 28 -11.83 -3.12 5.72
N LEU A 29 -12.17 -2.08 6.47
CA LEU A 29 -12.99 -2.20 7.69
C LEU A 29 -14.36 -2.82 7.41
N VAL A 30 -15.06 -2.40 6.36
CA VAL A 30 -16.36 -2.99 5.98
C VAL A 30 -16.26 -4.50 5.73
N LYS A 31 -15.17 -4.97 5.10
CA LYS A 31 -14.95 -6.42 4.88
C LYS A 31 -14.87 -7.22 6.18
N TYR A 32 -14.47 -6.60 7.29
CA TYR A 32 -14.40 -7.21 8.61
C TYR A 32 -15.60 -6.87 9.51
N GLY A 33 -16.71 -6.43 8.90
CA GLY A 33 -17.99 -6.26 9.59
C GLY A 33 -18.06 -5.01 10.46
N PHE A 34 -17.36 -3.95 10.07
CA PHE A 34 -17.53 -2.61 10.64
C PHE A 34 -18.56 -1.82 9.84
N ASP A 35 -19.34 -0.99 10.54
CA ASP A 35 -20.24 -0.01 9.95
C ASP A 35 -19.50 1.32 9.85
N VAL A 36 -19.34 1.85 8.64
CA VAL A 36 -18.44 2.97 8.37
C VAL A 36 -19.23 4.15 7.82
N ARG A 37 -19.05 5.32 8.44
CA ARG A 37 -19.59 6.61 7.98
C ARG A 37 -18.48 7.63 7.82
N PHE A 38 -18.64 8.53 6.86
CA PHE A 38 -17.80 9.71 6.69
C PHE A 38 -18.53 10.98 7.14
N ILE A 39 -17.77 11.95 7.61
CA ILE A 39 -18.23 13.30 7.87
C ILE A 39 -17.20 14.31 7.34
N THR A 40 -17.66 15.26 6.52
CA THR A 40 -16.79 16.21 5.78
C THR A 40 -17.48 17.57 5.66
N LYS A 41 -16.68 18.62 5.44
CA LYS A 41 -17.14 19.96 5.11
C LYS A 41 -17.39 20.13 3.61
N ASP A 42 -18.30 21.03 3.24
CA ASP A 42 -18.65 21.31 1.85
C ASP A 42 -17.70 22.33 1.20
N TRP A 43 -16.45 21.92 0.96
CA TRP A 43 -15.50 22.71 0.19
C TRP A 43 -15.76 22.62 -1.33
N ASP A 44 -15.33 23.65 -2.07
CA ASP A 44 -15.33 23.58 -3.54
C ASP A 44 -14.43 22.43 -4.01
N GLY A 45 -15.05 21.47 -4.73
CA GLY A 45 -14.37 20.26 -5.16
C GLY A 45 -14.28 19.18 -4.07
N SER A 46 -15.14 19.22 -3.05
CA SER A 46 -15.23 18.17 -2.03
C SER A 46 -15.51 16.79 -2.65
N ALA A 47 -14.93 15.77 -2.05
CA ALA A 47 -15.02 14.38 -2.46
C ALA A 47 -16.32 13.69 -2.02
N HIS A 48 -17.36 14.42 -1.61
CA HIS A 48 -18.61 13.84 -1.13
C HIS A 48 -19.18 12.82 -2.13
N LYS A 49 -19.22 13.17 -3.42
CA LYS A 49 -19.65 12.25 -4.50
C LYS A 49 -18.74 11.03 -4.65
N ILE A 50 -17.44 11.17 -4.41
CA ILE A 50 -16.49 10.04 -4.46
C ILE A 50 -16.78 9.07 -3.31
N ILE A 51 -17.06 9.59 -2.12
CA ILE A 51 -17.38 8.80 -0.93
C ILE A 51 -18.71 8.04 -1.13
N THR A 52 -19.76 8.73 -1.57
CA THR A 52 -21.08 8.11 -1.78
C THR A 52 -21.08 7.12 -2.94
N ASN A 53 -20.39 7.43 -4.05
CA ASN A 53 -20.20 6.47 -5.15
C ASN A 53 -19.37 5.24 -4.74
N ALA A 54 -18.52 5.36 -3.72
CA ALA A 54 -17.80 4.23 -3.14
C ALA A 54 -18.66 3.39 -2.19
N GLY A 55 -19.92 3.75 -1.98
CA GLY A 55 -20.91 3.01 -1.19
C GLY A 55 -20.97 3.39 0.29
N PHE A 56 -20.36 4.51 0.69
CA PHE A 56 -20.35 4.95 2.09
C PHE A 56 -21.35 6.08 2.33
N GLU A 57 -21.99 6.07 3.50
CA GLU A 57 -22.76 7.22 3.96
C GLU A 57 -21.80 8.37 4.31
N CYS A 58 -22.15 9.58 3.88
CA CYS A 58 -21.34 10.77 4.08
C CYS A 58 -22.22 11.92 4.55
N SER A 59 -22.05 12.33 5.80
CA SER A 59 -22.69 13.52 6.34
C SER A 59 -21.86 14.76 5.98
N ILE A 60 -22.54 15.82 5.56
CA ILE A 60 -21.94 17.12 5.32
C ILE A 60 -22.38 18.02 6.47
N PHE A 61 -21.43 18.70 7.10
CA PHE A 61 -21.73 19.62 8.18
C PHE A 61 -21.04 20.95 7.94
N ASN A 62 -21.83 22.02 8.08
CA ASN A 62 -21.49 23.42 7.87
C ASN A 62 -21.01 23.85 6.48
N GLN A 63 -21.38 25.08 6.11
CA GLN A 63 -20.72 25.79 5.01
C GLN A 63 -19.43 26.36 5.55
N VAL A 64 -18.35 26.04 4.85
CA VAL A 64 -17.01 26.53 5.15
C VAL A 64 -16.96 28.06 5.10
N ASP A 65 -16.41 28.70 6.14
CA ASP A 65 -16.08 30.12 6.07
C ASP A 65 -14.76 30.32 5.31
N LYS A 66 -14.87 30.62 4.01
CA LYS A 66 -13.71 30.93 3.15
C LYS A 66 -13.00 32.24 3.54
N SER A 67 -13.58 33.04 4.44
CA SER A 67 -12.97 34.25 4.97
C SER A 67 -12.17 34.03 6.25
N TYR A 68 -12.22 32.81 6.81
CA TYR A 68 -11.36 32.43 7.92
C TYR A 68 -9.89 32.50 7.52
N ILE A 69 -9.09 33.19 8.32
CA ILE A 69 -7.66 33.37 8.11
C ILE A 69 -6.92 33.04 9.41
N SER A 70 -6.07 32.04 9.34
CA SER A 70 -5.04 31.68 10.30
C SER A 70 -3.66 31.85 9.66
N GLU A 71 -2.67 32.15 10.50
CA GLU A 71 -1.26 32.16 10.11
C GLU A 71 -0.76 30.77 9.68
N ASN A 72 -1.40 29.72 10.19
CA ASN A 72 -1.13 28.35 9.80
C ASN A 72 -1.97 27.98 8.57
N GLU A 73 -1.30 27.70 7.44
CA GLU A 73 -1.95 27.33 6.18
C GLU A 73 -2.91 26.14 6.34
N TYR A 74 -2.60 25.17 7.20
CA TYR A 74 -3.43 23.99 7.39
C TYR A 74 -4.69 24.24 8.22
N GLU A 75 -4.67 25.24 9.12
CA GLU A 75 -5.88 25.65 9.84
C GLU A 75 -6.87 26.32 8.89
N ASN A 76 -6.38 27.03 7.86
CA ASN A 76 -7.23 27.55 6.79
C ASN A 76 -7.96 26.46 6.01
N TRP A 77 -7.46 25.21 6.01
CA TRP A 77 -8.15 24.07 5.38
C TRP A 77 -9.37 23.60 6.18
N LEU A 78 -9.43 23.93 7.48
CA LEU A 78 -10.60 23.67 8.30
C LEU A 78 -11.70 24.71 8.05
N GLY A 79 -11.31 25.95 7.76
CA GLY A 79 -12.22 27.07 7.54
C GLY A 79 -12.98 27.49 8.81
N ASP A 80 -12.46 27.13 9.99
CA ASP A 80 -12.95 27.50 11.31
C ASP A 80 -11.89 27.12 12.38
N ASP A 81 -12.14 27.42 13.65
CA ASP A 81 -11.37 26.87 14.77
C ASP A 81 -11.72 25.40 15.06
N GLU A 82 -10.72 24.65 15.56
CA GLU A 82 -10.83 23.21 15.85
C GLU A 82 -11.96 22.84 16.82
N ILE A 83 -12.28 23.68 17.81
CA ILE A 83 -13.30 23.35 18.81
C ILE A 83 -14.70 23.58 18.22
N THR A 84 -14.85 24.60 17.38
CA THR A 84 -16.11 24.81 16.65
C THR A 84 -16.36 23.67 15.67
N ASP A 85 -15.37 23.23 14.89
CA ASP A 85 -15.50 22.03 14.03
C ASP A 85 -15.91 20.79 14.84
N ALA A 86 -15.30 20.56 16.00
CA ALA A 86 -15.63 19.43 16.86
C ALA A 86 -17.08 19.45 17.35
N LYS A 87 -17.57 20.62 17.82
CA LYS A 87 -18.96 20.79 18.28
C LYS A 87 -19.96 20.52 17.18
N GLU A 88 -19.70 21.07 16.00
CA GLU A 88 -20.60 20.96 14.86
C GLU A 88 -20.62 19.54 14.33
N MET A 89 -19.46 18.89 14.22
CA MET A 89 -19.35 17.48 13.87
C MET A 89 -20.19 16.63 14.82
N LEU A 90 -19.99 16.79 16.14
CA LEU A 90 -20.72 16.04 17.16
C LEU A 90 -22.24 16.29 17.10
N SER A 91 -22.67 17.53 16.82
CA SER A 91 -24.09 17.88 16.69
C SER A 91 -24.79 17.18 15.51
N CYS A 92 -24.03 16.76 14.50
CA CYS A 92 -24.54 16.04 13.33
C CYS A 92 -24.61 14.52 13.53
N LEU A 93 -24.13 14.00 14.66
CA LEU A 93 -24.10 12.57 14.93
C LEU A 93 -25.44 12.11 15.53
N ASN A 94 -26.23 11.42 14.71
CA ASN A 94 -27.49 10.81 15.14
C ASN A 94 -27.33 9.42 15.79
N SER A 95 -26.10 8.94 15.98
CA SER A 95 -25.81 7.66 16.63
C SER A 95 -24.44 7.67 17.29
N LYS A 96 -24.24 6.80 18.29
CA LYS A 96 -22.93 6.58 18.91
C LYS A 96 -21.99 5.88 17.92
N PHE A 97 -20.73 6.31 17.92
CA PHE A 97 -19.62 5.69 17.20
C PHE A 97 -18.55 5.25 18.21
N GLU A 98 -17.97 4.07 18.02
CA GLU A 98 -16.93 3.55 18.91
C GLU A 98 -15.54 4.08 18.55
N LEU A 99 -15.28 4.30 17.26
CA LEU A 99 -13.99 4.78 16.76
C LEU A 99 -14.16 6.03 15.90
N LEU A 100 -13.33 7.03 16.17
CA LEU A 100 -13.08 8.16 15.29
C LEU A 100 -11.74 7.98 14.57
N ILE A 101 -11.74 8.09 13.24
CA ILE A 101 -10.54 8.16 12.42
C ILE A 101 -10.38 9.58 11.88
N LEU A 102 -9.27 10.22 12.22
CA LEU A 102 -8.94 11.60 11.83
C LEU A 102 -7.86 11.61 10.77
N ASP A 103 -8.08 12.37 9.71
CA ASP A 103 -7.10 12.60 8.64
C ASP A 103 -7.26 14.02 8.08
N HIS A 104 -6.74 14.99 8.83
CA HIS A 104 -6.84 16.40 8.49
C HIS A 104 -5.72 17.22 9.15
N TYR A 105 -5.03 18.07 8.40
CA TYR A 105 -3.91 18.87 8.93
C TYR A 105 -4.33 20.04 9.81
N GLY A 106 -5.53 20.57 9.60
CA GLY A 106 -6.12 21.59 10.46
C GLY A 106 -6.73 21.04 11.75
N ILE A 107 -6.77 19.72 11.94
CA ILE A 107 -7.29 19.09 13.18
C ILE A 107 -6.10 18.60 14.00
N ASN A 108 -6.01 19.05 15.25
CA ASN A 108 -4.90 18.75 16.14
C ASN A 108 -5.39 18.24 17.51
N LYS A 109 -4.46 18.14 18.46
CA LYS A 109 -4.67 17.70 19.84
C LYS A 109 -5.88 18.34 20.54
N ARG A 110 -6.18 19.62 20.30
CA ARG A 110 -7.30 20.32 20.97
C ARG A 110 -8.65 19.76 20.56
N PHE A 111 -8.85 19.54 19.26
CA PHE A 111 -10.02 18.82 18.75
C PHE A 111 -10.14 17.44 19.40
N GLU A 112 -9.03 16.69 19.42
CA GLU A 112 -8.98 15.30 19.90
C GLU A 112 -9.34 15.19 21.39
N GLU A 113 -8.81 16.09 22.22
CA GLU A 113 -9.14 16.17 23.64
C GLU A 113 -10.61 16.53 23.87
N TYR A 114 -11.19 17.38 23.02
CA TYR A 114 -12.59 17.76 23.11
C TYR A 114 -13.54 16.60 22.78
N VAL A 115 -13.23 15.83 21.73
CA VAL A 115 -14.10 14.73 21.28
C VAL A 115 -13.84 13.42 22.03
N ALA A 116 -12.72 13.27 22.74
CA ALA A 116 -12.36 12.04 23.45
C ALA A 116 -13.46 11.45 24.35
N PRO A 117 -14.29 12.24 25.08
CA PRO A 117 -15.38 11.67 25.88
C PRO A 117 -16.50 11.00 25.06
N HIS A 118 -16.57 11.24 23.74
CA HIS A 118 -17.63 10.75 22.86
C HIS A 118 -17.25 9.47 22.09
N PHE A 119 -15.97 9.10 22.07
CA PHE A 119 -15.45 7.95 21.33
C PHE A 119 -14.65 7.02 22.25
N GLU A 120 -14.70 5.72 22.02
CA GLU A 120 -13.90 4.77 22.81
C GLU A 120 -12.43 4.81 22.40
N ASN A 121 -12.17 5.04 21.11
CA ASN A 121 -10.85 5.17 20.54
C ASN A 121 -10.82 6.29 19.50
N ILE A 122 -9.66 6.92 19.38
CA ILE A 122 -9.33 7.87 18.31
C ILE A 122 -8.08 7.35 17.61
N LEU A 123 -8.15 7.17 16.30
CA LEU A 123 -7.01 6.89 15.44
C LEU A 123 -6.72 8.12 14.60
N VAL A 124 -5.48 8.59 14.63
CA VAL A 124 -5.04 9.73 13.81
C VAL A 124 -4.10 9.24 12.73
N ILE A 125 -4.38 9.62 11.48
CA ILE A 125 -3.46 9.51 10.36
C ILE A 125 -2.63 10.79 10.33
N ASP A 126 -1.34 10.69 10.58
CA ASP A 126 -0.42 11.82 10.60
C ASP A 126 0.76 11.56 9.65
N ASP A 127 1.29 12.64 9.09
CA ASP A 127 2.52 12.65 8.28
C ASP A 127 3.25 14.01 8.42
N LEU A 128 2.92 14.76 9.48
CA LEU A 128 3.51 16.06 9.83
C LEU A 128 4.32 16.05 11.13
N ASP A 129 4.40 14.90 11.83
CA ASP A 129 5.13 14.73 13.10
C ASP A 129 4.59 15.65 14.21
N ARG A 130 3.25 15.64 14.36
CA ARG A 130 2.54 16.52 15.29
C ARG A 130 2.22 15.82 16.61
N GLU A 131 1.99 16.63 17.65
CA GLU A 131 1.47 16.11 18.91
C GLU A 131 -0.03 15.87 18.83
N HIS A 132 -0.47 14.71 19.33
CA HIS A 132 -1.86 14.25 19.33
C HIS A 132 -2.29 13.76 20.73
N SER A 133 -3.59 13.77 20.99
CA SER A 133 -4.28 13.15 22.12
C SER A 133 -5.21 12.06 21.61
N CYS A 134 -4.64 11.00 21.06
CA CYS A 134 -5.38 9.87 20.49
C CYS A 134 -4.87 8.53 21.03
N SER A 135 -5.63 7.48 20.78
CA SER A 135 -5.28 6.11 21.19
C SER A 135 -4.33 5.41 20.22
N VAL A 136 -4.40 5.74 18.93
CA VAL A 136 -3.64 5.10 17.86
C VAL A 136 -3.08 6.14 16.91
N ILE A 137 -1.79 6.07 16.62
CA ILE A 137 -1.14 6.82 15.55
C ILE A 137 -0.87 5.89 14.37
N LEU A 138 -1.21 6.36 13.18
CA LEU A 138 -0.86 5.74 11.91
C LEU A 138 -0.11 6.74 11.04
N ASP A 139 1.20 6.59 10.93
CA ASP A 139 2.05 7.41 10.06
C ASP A 139 2.78 6.52 9.05
N ALA A 140 2.33 6.58 7.79
CA ALA A 140 2.91 5.77 6.73
C ALA A 140 4.20 6.34 6.14
N THR A 141 4.69 7.48 6.64
CA THR A 141 5.82 8.21 6.08
C THR A 141 7.10 7.38 6.17
N ILE A 142 7.76 7.21 5.04
CA ILE A 142 9.00 6.45 4.96
C ILE A 142 10.08 7.06 5.86
N GLY A 143 10.73 6.21 6.66
CA GLY A 143 11.78 6.63 7.60
C GLY A 143 11.27 7.12 8.95
N LYS A 144 9.95 7.31 9.15
CA LYS A 144 9.39 7.57 10.48
C LYS A 144 9.42 6.32 11.34
N THR A 145 9.69 6.53 12.62
CA THR A 145 9.75 5.48 13.63
C THR A 145 8.89 5.87 14.82
N LYS A 146 8.62 4.93 15.73
CA LYS A 146 7.79 5.19 16.92
C LYS A 146 8.37 6.29 17.80
N GLU A 147 9.69 6.54 17.73
CA GLU A 147 10.39 7.57 18.49
C GLU A 147 9.97 9.00 18.09
N ASN A 148 9.38 9.19 16.90
CA ASN A 148 8.74 10.45 16.51
C ASN A 148 7.55 10.80 17.43
N TYR A 149 6.89 9.78 18.02
CA TYR A 149 5.68 9.93 18.79
C TYR A 149 5.91 9.55 20.26
N SER A 150 6.12 10.54 21.13
CA SER A 150 6.58 10.33 22.52
C SER A 150 5.49 10.42 23.61
N SER A 151 4.26 10.79 23.26
CA SER A 151 3.16 10.95 24.25
C SER A 151 2.75 9.63 24.89
N SER A 152 2.51 9.65 26.20
CA SER A 152 2.01 8.50 26.97
C SER A 152 0.54 8.15 26.68
N LYS A 153 -0.18 9.03 25.98
CA LYS A 153 -1.58 8.77 25.58
C LYS A 153 -1.69 7.75 24.43
N TYR A 154 -0.60 7.53 23.70
CA TYR A 154 -0.59 6.59 22.57
C TYR A 154 -0.56 5.15 23.07
N ASN A 155 -1.64 4.39 22.81
CA ASN A 155 -1.66 2.96 23.09
C ASN A 155 -0.91 2.16 22.01
N LYS A 156 -1.00 2.61 20.75
CA LYS A 156 -0.39 1.95 19.59
C LYS A 156 0.16 2.99 18.62
N ILE A 157 1.36 2.74 18.10
CA ILE A 157 2.05 3.60 17.15
C ILE A 157 2.49 2.75 15.96
N PHE A 158 1.94 3.03 14.79
CA PHE A 158 2.23 2.34 13.54
C PHE A 158 2.91 3.30 12.57
N THR A 159 4.24 3.22 12.49
CA THR A 159 5.07 4.16 11.72
C THR A 159 5.85 3.47 10.60
N GLY A 160 5.97 4.14 9.46
CA GLY A 160 6.79 3.72 8.33
C GLY A 160 6.00 3.20 7.12
N SER A 161 6.68 3.10 5.99
CA SER A 161 6.13 2.71 4.67
C SER A 161 5.45 1.34 4.63
N ASN A 162 5.67 0.49 5.64
CA ASN A 162 4.94 -0.76 5.82
C ASN A 162 3.43 -0.56 6.03
N TYR A 163 3.03 0.59 6.55
CA TYR A 163 1.66 0.93 6.90
C TYR A 163 0.97 1.82 5.86
N CYS A 164 1.53 1.93 4.65
CA CYS A 164 0.91 2.72 3.59
C CYS A 164 -0.53 2.27 3.28
N LEU A 165 -1.41 3.26 3.16
CA LEU A 165 -2.83 3.06 2.88
C LEU A 165 -3.05 2.94 1.36
N LEU A 166 -3.03 1.70 0.88
CA LEU A 166 -3.17 1.39 -0.54
C LEU A 166 -4.52 0.75 -0.82
N ARG A 167 -5.07 1.05 -2.01
CA ARG A 167 -6.25 0.34 -2.52
C ARG A 167 -5.90 -1.12 -2.82
N GLU A 168 -6.88 -2.00 -2.66
CA GLU A 168 -6.66 -3.46 -2.76
C GLU A 168 -6.17 -3.92 -4.14
N GLU A 169 -6.53 -3.21 -5.21
CA GLU A 169 -6.05 -3.57 -6.55
C GLU A 169 -4.54 -3.49 -6.69
N PHE A 170 -3.86 -2.65 -5.89
CA PHE A 170 -2.39 -2.64 -5.88
C PHE A 170 -1.85 -3.96 -5.37
N LEU A 171 -2.43 -4.48 -4.27
CA LEU A 171 -2.00 -5.74 -3.68
C LEU A 171 -2.17 -6.90 -4.68
N LEU A 172 -3.30 -6.95 -5.38
CA LEU A 172 -3.54 -7.97 -6.41
C LEU A 172 -2.56 -7.89 -7.60
N LEU A 173 -2.02 -6.71 -7.91
CA LEU A 173 -1.09 -6.52 -9.02
C LEU A 173 0.38 -6.68 -8.63
N ARG A 174 0.70 -6.81 -7.33
CA ARG A 174 2.10 -6.81 -6.87
C ARG A 174 2.94 -7.94 -7.46
N GLU A 175 2.40 -9.17 -7.51
CA GLU A 175 3.10 -10.32 -8.09
C GLU A 175 3.38 -10.11 -9.59
N LYS A 176 2.40 -9.59 -10.33
CA LYS A 176 2.53 -9.28 -11.76
C LYS A 176 3.56 -8.16 -11.99
N ALA A 177 3.53 -7.12 -11.15
CA ALA A 177 4.51 -6.05 -11.20
C ALA A 177 5.93 -6.60 -10.95
N PHE A 178 6.12 -7.43 -9.92
CA PHE A 178 7.40 -8.05 -9.62
C PHE A 178 7.97 -8.80 -10.83
N LYS A 179 7.17 -9.63 -11.49
CA LYS A 179 7.56 -10.35 -12.70
C LYS A 179 7.92 -9.42 -13.86
N LYS A 180 7.14 -8.35 -14.07
CA LYS A 180 7.40 -7.37 -15.13
C LYS A 180 8.74 -6.65 -14.91
N ARG A 181 9.00 -6.17 -13.69
CA ARG A 181 10.21 -5.38 -13.38
C ARG A 181 11.53 -6.15 -13.51
N LEU A 182 11.48 -7.48 -13.59
CA LEU A 182 12.66 -8.31 -13.84
C LEU A 182 13.08 -8.33 -15.31
N ASN A 183 12.18 -8.00 -16.24
CA ASN A 183 12.41 -8.19 -17.67
C ASN A 183 12.28 -6.89 -18.48
N ASP A 184 11.39 -5.98 -18.06
CA ASP A 184 11.02 -4.81 -18.85
C ASP A 184 11.90 -3.59 -18.58
N LYS A 185 12.09 -2.75 -19.61
CA LYS A 185 13.03 -1.62 -19.59
C LYS A 185 12.45 -0.35 -20.20
N GLY A 186 12.38 0.70 -19.38
CA GLY A 186 12.55 2.14 -19.65
C GLY A 186 11.79 2.85 -20.77
N LYS A 187 10.95 2.20 -21.58
CA LYS A 187 10.32 2.87 -22.74
C LYS A 187 8.96 3.46 -22.43
N LYS A 188 8.21 2.86 -21.50
CA LYS A 188 6.89 3.33 -21.09
C LYS A 188 6.99 4.26 -19.89
N VAL A 189 6.57 5.51 -20.05
CA VAL A 189 6.65 6.55 -19.01
C VAL A 189 5.25 6.95 -18.57
N LEU A 190 4.98 6.85 -17.28
CA LEU A 190 3.78 7.39 -16.66
C LEU A 190 4.09 8.74 -16.01
N VAL A 191 3.37 9.79 -16.41
CA VAL A 191 3.45 11.12 -15.79
C VAL A 191 2.17 11.41 -15.03
N THR A 192 2.26 11.65 -13.71
CA THR A 192 1.11 12.08 -12.90
C THR A 192 1.55 12.84 -11.65
N MET A 193 1.08 14.08 -11.50
CA MET A 193 1.36 14.92 -10.32
C MET A 193 0.31 14.78 -9.21
N GLY A 194 -0.51 13.72 -9.27
CA GLY A 194 -1.65 13.53 -8.37
C GLY A 194 -2.89 14.32 -8.81
N GLY A 195 -3.83 14.51 -7.88
CA GLY A 195 -5.20 14.90 -8.22
C GLY A 195 -5.42 16.34 -8.66
N ALA A 196 -4.52 17.28 -8.30
CA ALA A 196 -4.73 18.72 -8.50
C ALA A 196 -3.61 19.45 -9.26
N ASP A 197 -2.36 18.97 -9.21
CA ASP A 197 -1.18 19.65 -9.81
C ASP A 197 -1.16 21.17 -9.57
N VAL A 198 -1.42 21.61 -8.33
CA VAL A 198 -1.49 23.04 -7.95
C VAL A 198 -0.19 23.77 -8.32
N GLY A 199 0.94 23.08 -8.16
CA GLY A 199 2.27 23.59 -8.52
C GLY A 199 2.54 23.66 -10.03
N ARG A 200 1.65 23.17 -10.90
CA ARG A 200 1.76 23.23 -12.38
C ARG A 200 3.07 22.60 -12.88
N TYR A 201 3.35 21.36 -12.45
CA TYR A 201 4.56 20.62 -12.79
C TYR A 201 4.37 19.66 -13.98
N THR A 202 3.14 19.30 -14.32
CA THR A 202 2.88 18.38 -15.45
C THR A 202 3.41 18.96 -16.76
N PHE A 203 3.14 20.24 -17.05
CA PHE A 203 3.60 20.89 -18.28
C PHE A 203 5.13 20.86 -18.47
N PRO A 204 5.96 21.39 -17.54
CA PRO A 204 7.41 21.40 -17.73
C PRO A 204 8.00 19.99 -17.83
N VAL A 205 7.43 18.99 -17.15
CA VAL A 205 7.85 17.59 -17.30
C VAL A 205 7.57 17.08 -18.71
N VAL A 206 6.33 17.21 -19.18
CA VAL A 206 5.93 16.73 -20.52
C VAL A 206 6.70 17.45 -21.63
N ASP A 207 7.00 18.74 -21.44
CA ASP A 207 7.75 19.54 -22.41
C ASP A 207 9.21 19.08 -22.54
N ASN A 208 9.79 18.53 -21.47
CA ASN A 208 11.16 18.02 -21.48
C ASN A 208 11.30 16.55 -21.86
N LEU A 209 10.21 15.79 -21.97
CA LEU A 209 10.23 14.40 -22.42
C LEU A 209 10.42 14.29 -23.93
N SER A 210 11.23 13.32 -24.36
CA SER A 210 11.49 13.06 -25.78
C SER A 210 10.32 12.31 -26.44
N SER A 211 10.05 12.58 -27.72
CA SER A 211 8.92 12.00 -28.46
C SER A 211 9.11 10.53 -28.86
N ASP A 212 10.30 9.95 -28.62
CA ASP A 212 10.59 8.53 -28.84
C ASP A 212 10.14 7.63 -27.66
N LEU A 213 9.73 8.24 -26.56
CA LEU A 213 9.17 7.55 -25.39
C LEU A 213 7.67 7.28 -25.57
N ASP A 214 7.21 6.15 -25.05
CA ASP A 214 5.78 5.85 -24.95
C ASP A 214 5.25 6.48 -23.65
N VAL A 215 4.73 7.70 -23.74
CA VAL A 215 4.32 8.49 -22.57
C VAL A 215 2.81 8.46 -22.40
N THR A 216 2.37 8.05 -21.21
CA THR A 216 1.00 8.26 -20.72
C THR A 216 1.01 9.33 -19.64
N VAL A 217 0.27 10.41 -19.87
CA VAL A 217 0.03 11.49 -18.91
C VAL A 217 -1.34 11.28 -18.28
N VAL A 218 -1.40 11.24 -16.95
CA VAL A 218 -2.66 11.21 -16.19
C VAL A 218 -2.83 12.53 -15.46
N MET A 219 -3.86 13.28 -15.86
CA MET A 219 -4.14 14.61 -15.33
C MET A 219 -5.66 14.82 -15.19
N ASN A 220 -6.07 15.52 -14.13
CA ASN A 220 -7.47 15.88 -13.94
C ASN A 220 -7.85 17.02 -14.92
N GLU A 221 -9.02 16.91 -15.55
CA GLU A 221 -9.57 17.92 -16.47
C GLU A 221 -9.75 19.30 -15.81
N LYS A 222 -9.88 19.33 -14.48
CA LYS A 222 -10.02 20.57 -13.70
C LYS A 222 -8.69 21.26 -13.40
N CYS A 223 -7.55 20.66 -13.73
CA CYS A 223 -6.26 21.29 -13.53
C CYS A 223 -6.08 22.49 -14.48
N LEU A 224 -5.50 23.58 -13.97
CA LEU A 224 -5.35 24.86 -14.71
C LEU A 224 -4.63 24.73 -16.06
N ASP A 225 -3.66 23.81 -16.15
CA ASP A 225 -2.85 23.59 -17.37
C ASP A 225 -3.36 22.46 -18.27
N PHE A 226 -4.56 21.92 -18.04
CA PHE A 226 -5.04 20.74 -18.76
C PHE A 226 -5.04 20.92 -20.29
N GLU A 227 -5.61 22.01 -20.81
CA GLU A 227 -5.65 22.28 -22.26
C GLU A 227 -4.25 22.47 -22.87
N LYS A 228 -3.35 23.10 -22.11
CA LYS A 228 -1.96 23.32 -22.53
C LYS A 228 -1.21 21.98 -22.62
N VAL A 229 -1.39 21.10 -21.64
CA VAL A 229 -0.81 19.75 -21.61
C VAL A 229 -1.44 18.87 -22.70
N SER A 230 -2.75 18.96 -22.92
CA SER A 230 -3.47 18.24 -23.99
C SER A 230 -2.91 18.57 -25.38
N SER A 231 -2.72 19.86 -25.67
CA SER A 231 -2.13 20.32 -26.93
C SER A 231 -0.70 19.80 -27.12
N LEU A 232 0.10 19.80 -26.04
CA LEU A 232 1.47 19.30 -26.05
C LEU A 232 1.53 17.78 -26.23
N CYS A 233 0.65 17.03 -25.58
CA CYS A 233 0.55 15.58 -25.74
C CYS A 233 0.22 15.21 -27.19
N LYS A 234 -0.74 15.89 -27.82
CA LYS A 234 -1.06 15.72 -29.25
C LYS A 234 0.16 15.98 -30.15
N LYS A 235 0.89 17.07 -29.90
CA LYS A 235 2.11 17.43 -30.66
C LYS A 235 3.20 16.36 -30.55
N LYS A 236 3.35 15.74 -29.38
CA LYS A 236 4.38 14.72 -29.11
C LYS A 236 3.92 13.27 -29.30
N ASN A 237 2.66 13.06 -29.70
CA ASN A 237 2.04 11.74 -29.79
C ASN A 237 2.02 10.97 -28.45
N PHE A 238 1.75 11.69 -27.34
CA PHE A 238 1.59 11.10 -26.01
C PHE A 238 0.12 10.83 -25.70
N SER A 239 -0.15 9.80 -24.89
CA SER A 239 -1.50 9.51 -24.39
C SER A 239 -1.84 10.43 -23.23
N LEU A 240 -2.97 11.15 -23.29
CA LEU A 240 -3.51 11.89 -22.15
C LEU A 240 -4.77 11.18 -21.66
N LYS A 241 -4.81 10.86 -20.36
CA LYS A 241 -5.95 10.21 -19.69
C LYS A 241 -6.41 11.08 -18.53
N SER A 242 -7.73 11.20 -18.40
CA SER A 242 -8.43 11.82 -17.27
C SER A 242 -9.39 10.81 -16.64
N ASN A 243 -9.81 11.06 -15.39
CA ASN A 243 -10.86 10.29 -14.71
C ASN A 243 -10.62 8.76 -14.69
N ILE A 244 -9.36 8.33 -14.54
CA ILE A 244 -9.05 6.90 -14.55
C ILE A 244 -9.50 6.23 -13.25
N ASN A 245 -10.18 5.10 -13.38
CA ASN A 245 -10.64 4.31 -12.23
C ASN A 245 -9.57 3.33 -11.72
N PHE A 246 -8.55 3.02 -12.54
CA PHE A 246 -7.58 1.95 -12.27
C PHE A 246 -6.13 2.42 -12.44
N MET A 247 -5.67 3.34 -11.59
CA MET A 247 -4.29 3.84 -11.59
C MET A 247 -3.25 2.71 -11.46
N ALA A 248 -3.57 1.65 -10.71
CA ALA A 248 -2.66 0.52 -10.52
C ALA A 248 -2.30 -0.19 -11.85
N LYS A 249 -3.20 -0.16 -12.85
CA LYS A 249 -2.92 -0.70 -14.19
C LYS A 249 -1.94 0.17 -14.97
N GLU A 250 -2.09 1.49 -14.88
CA GLU A 250 -1.17 2.44 -15.54
C GLU A 250 0.23 2.35 -14.93
N ILE A 251 0.32 2.22 -13.59
CA ILE A 251 1.59 2.00 -12.89
C ILE A 251 2.19 0.64 -13.27
N LEU A 252 1.38 -0.42 -13.37
CA LEU A 252 1.84 -1.73 -13.79
C LEU A 252 2.40 -1.67 -15.21
N ASP A 253 1.70 -1.05 -16.17
CA ASP A 253 2.13 -1.02 -17.58
C ASP A 253 3.39 -0.19 -17.82
N ALA A 254 3.57 0.89 -17.05
CA ALA A 254 4.74 1.75 -17.13
C ALA A 254 6.04 1.05 -16.70
N ASP A 255 7.16 1.53 -17.24
CA ASP A 255 8.51 1.14 -16.84
C ASP A 255 9.19 2.23 -16.00
N LEU A 256 8.78 3.49 -16.18
CA LEU A 256 9.22 4.66 -15.43
C LEU A 256 8.03 5.48 -14.94
N GLY A 257 8.06 5.92 -13.68
CA GLY A 257 7.09 6.87 -13.14
C GLY A 257 7.67 8.27 -12.97
N ILE A 258 6.87 9.30 -13.23
CA ILE A 258 7.20 10.70 -12.92
C ILE A 258 6.03 11.31 -12.16
N GLY A 259 6.26 11.83 -10.96
CA GLY A 259 5.16 12.39 -10.17
C GLY A 259 5.56 13.07 -8.88
N ALA A 260 4.55 13.48 -8.11
CA ALA A 260 4.74 14.14 -6.83
C ALA A 260 5.15 13.16 -5.71
N ALA A 261 5.69 13.70 -4.61
CA ALA A 261 6.08 12.98 -3.39
C ALA A 261 4.93 12.76 -2.40
N GLY A 262 3.69 12.64 -2.89
CA GLY A 262 2.50 12.33 -2.09
C GLY A 262 2.20 10.83 -2.00
N THR A 263 0.95 10.48 -1.69
CA THR A 263 0.48 9.08 -1.60
C THR A 263 0.77 8.24 -2.85
N SER A 264 0.69 8.85 -4.04
CA SER A 264 1.00 8.17 -5.31
C SER A 264 2.46 7.69 -5.42
N ALA A 265 3.40 8.27 -4.66
CA ALA A 265 4.78 7.77 -4.61
C ALA A 265 4.84 6.38 -3.99
N TYR A 266 4.04 6.12 -2.95
CA TYR A 266 3.92 4.80 -2.34
C TYR A 266 3.21 3.81 -3.27
N GLU A 267 2.20 4.24 -4.03
CA GLU A 267 1.56 3.38 -5.05
C GLU A 267 2.58 2.90 -6.10
N ARG A 268 3.45 3.80 -6.59
CA ARG A 268 4.51 3.47 -7.55
C ARG A 268 5.57 2.55 -6.95
N ALA A 269 6.08 2.89 -5.76
CA ALA A 269 7.07 2.09 -5.05
C ALA A 269 6.54 0.70 -4.67
N PHE A 270 5.29 0.59 -4.26
CA PHE A 270 4.67 -0.69 -3.94
C PHE A 270 4.67 -1.66 -5.14
N LEU A 271 4.51 -1.14 -6.36
CA LEU A 271 4.61 -1.93 -7.60
C LEU A 271 6.03 -1.93 -8.20
N GLY A 272 7.04 -1.55 -7.41
CA GLY A 272 8.44 -1.59 -7.81
C GLY A 272 8.79 -0.68 -8.98
N LEU A 273 8.02 0.37 -9.26
CA LEU A 273 8.22 1.26 -10.40
C LEU A 273 9.30 2.31 -10.10
N PRO A 274 10.48 2.28 -10.74
CA PRO A 274 11.47 3.33 -10.59
C PRO A 274 10.87 4.69 -10.96
N SER A 275 11.07 5.68 -10.08
CA SER A 275 10.35 6.94 -10.15
C SER A 275 11.26 8.17 -10.08
N PHE A 276 10.91 9.18 -10.87
CA PHE A 276 11.37 10.56 -10.70
C PHE A 276 10.32 11.31 -9.89
N ILE A 277 10.70 11.78 -8.72
CA ILE A 277 9.82 12.40 -7.75
C ILE A 277 10.12 13.88 -7.64
N ILE A 278 9.08 14.71 -7.74
CA ILE A 278 9.17 16.16 -7.56
C ILE A 278 8.47 16.51 -6.25
N LYS A 279 9.17 17.19 -5.33
CA LYS A 279 8.53 17.76 -4.14
C LYS A 279 7.65 18.94 -4.55
N THR A 280 6.33 18.79 -4.45
CA THR A 280 5.38 19.84 -4.88
C THR A 280 4.82 20.65 -3.72
N ALA A 281 4.98 20.19 -2.47
CA ALA A 281 4.46 20.83 -1.26
C ALA A 281 5.38 20.57 -0.06
N GLN A 282 5.30 21.41 0.98
CA GLN A 282 6.21 21.34 2.13
C GLN A 282 6.02 20.05 2.96
N ASN A 283 4.78 19.58 3.11
CA ASN A 283 4.45 18.32 3.77
C ASN A 283 5.04 17.07 3.08
N GLN A 284 5.56 17.18 1.85
CA GLN A 284 6.17 16.06 1.14
C GLN A 284 7.68 15.92 1.41
N ARG A 285 8.27 16.81 2.22
CA ARG A 285 9.71 16.83 2.48
C ARG A 285 10.21 15.51 3.08
N ASP A 286 9.52 14.99 4.09
CA ASP A 286 9.93 13.76 4.77
C ASP A 286 9.82 12.54 3.86
N ASN A 287 8.78 12.50 3.00
CA ASN A 287 8.68 11.51 1.93
C ASN A 287 9.91 11.60 1.01
N CYS A 288 10.23 12.76 0.44
CA CYS A 288 11.40 12.92 -0.44
C CYS A 288 12.69 12.42 0.23
N ASN A 289 12.95 12.84 1.46
CA ASN A 289 14.13 12.43 2.23
C ASN A 289 14.19 10.92 2.43
N GLY A 290 13.07 10.29 2.83
CA GLY A 290 13.04 8.85 3.03
C GLY A 290 13.18 8.06 1.73
N PHE A 291 12.63 8.54 0.62
CA PHE A 291 12.83 7.92 -0.69
C PHE A 291 14.29 8.03 -1.18
N ILE A 292 14.96 9.16 -0.94
CA ILE A 292 16.39 9.32 -1.25
C ILE A 292 17.24 8.40 -0.37
N LYS A 293 17.03 8.44 0.95
CA LYS A 293 17.84 7.70 1.93
C LYS A 293 17.83 6.19 1.70
N ASN A 294 16.73 5.64 1.18
CA ASN A 294 16.55 4.22 0.94
C ASN A 294 16.69 3.85 -0.56
N ASP A 295 17.20 4.76 -1.41
CA ASP A 295 17.44 4.53 -2.84
C ASP A 295 16.20 4.00 -3.60
N LEU A 296 15.03 4.57 -3.30
CA LEU A 296 13.74 4.16 -3.87
C LEU A 296 13.35 4.93 -5.14
N ALA A 297 13.88 6.14 -5.29
CA ALA A 297 13.56 7.05 -6.37
C ALA A 297 14.62 8.15 -6.49
N ARG A 298 14.66 8.82 -7.64
CA ARG A 298 15.33 10.12 -7.77
C ARG A 298 14.34 11.19 -7.32
N CYS A 299 14.62 11.88 -6.22
CA CYS A 299 13.80 13.02 -5.78
C CYS A 299 14.52 14.34 -6.10
N ILE A 300 13.76 15.33 -6.57
CA ILE A 300 14.22 16.70 -6.71
C ILE A 300 13.43 17.64 -5.80
N GLU A 301 14.15 18.57 -5.18
CA GLU A 301 13.62 19.55 -4.25
C GLU A 301 14.09 20.95 -4.60
N ASN A 302 13.19 21.94 -4.51
CA ASN A 302 13.50 23.36 -4.72
C ASN A 302 14.16 23.69 -6.08
N VAL A 303 14.02 22.79 -7.06
CA VAL A 303 14.55 22.94 -8.42
C VAL A 303 13.64 23.87 -9.21
N LYS A 304 14.23 24.81 -9.96
CA LYS A 304 13.43 25.68 -10.83
C LYS A 304 12.83 24.86 -11.98
N LYS A 305 11.67 25.27 -12.48
CA LYS A 305 10.93 24.47 -13.47
C LYS A 305 11.70 24.25 -14.78
N ASP A 306 12.58 25.17 -15.14
CA ASP A 306 13.48 25.09 -16.29
C ASP A 306 14.65 24.10 -16.10
N GLU A 307 15.03 23.81 -14.87
CA GLU A 307 16.10 22.86 -14.53
C GLU A 307 15.60 21.40 -14.50
N ILE A 308 14.29 21.18 -14.37
CA ILE A 308 13.66 19.83 -14.32
C ILE A 308 14.10 18.96 -15.51
N GLY A 309 14.24 19.54 -16.70
CA GLY A 309 14.62 18.80 -17.90
C GLY A 309 16.01 18.16 -17.82
N GLY A 310 16.97 18.83 -17.18
CA GLY A 310 18.32 18.29 -17.00
C GLY A 310 18.33 17.10 -16.06
N GLU A 311 17.69 17.26 -14.89
CA GLU A 311 17.56 16.20 -13.88
C GLU A 311 16.80 14.99 -14.40
N LEU A 312 15.72 15.22 -15.15
CA LEU A 312 14.94 14.15 -15.75
C LEU A 312 15.75 13.34 -16.77
N LYS A 313 16.51 14.01 -17.65
CA LYS A 313 17.40 13.34 -18.61
C LYS A 313 18.48 12.52 -17.92
N ASN A 314 19.08 13.07 -16.86
CA ASN A 314 20.09 12.36 -16.06
C ASN A 314 19.51 11.09 -15.45
N PHE A 315 18.31 11.17 -14.87
CA PHE A 315 17.65 10.02 -14.28
C PHE A 315 17.27 8.96 -15.32
N ILE A 316 16.69 9.35 -16.46
CA ILE A 316 16.36 8.41 -17.56
C ILE A 316 17.62 7.67 -18.04
N LYS A 317 18.75 8.39 -18.18
CA LYS A 317 20.04 7.80 -18.54
C LYS A 317 20.53 6.82 -17.47
N GLU A 318 20.38 7.16 -16.20
CA GLU A 318 20.78 6.33 -15.06
C GLU A 318 20.02 4.99 -15.05
N ILE A 319 18.69 5.03 -15.14
CA ILE A 319 17.84 3.82 -15.12
C ILE A 319 17.85 3.04 -16.44
N SER A 320 18.48 3.57 -17.49
CA SER A 320 18.75 2.81 -18.71
C SER A 320 19.76 1.68 -18.45
N SER A 321 20.55 1.77 -17.37
CA SER A 321 21.37 0.68 -16.85
C SER A 321 20.47 -0.39 -16.18
N PRO A 322 20.46 -1.65 -16.66
CA PRO A 322 19.65 -2.70 -16.05
C PRO A 322 19.92 -2.89 -14.55
N ASN A 323 21.19 -2.78 -14.14
CA ASN A 323 21.56 -2.94 -12.73
C ASN A 323 20.90 -1.87 -11.86
N LYS A 324 20.94 -0.60 -12.27
CA LYS A 324 20.34 0.48 -11.47
C LYS A 324 18.81 0.42 -11.48
N TYR A 325 18.21 0.07 -12.62
CA TYR A 325 16.77 -0.17 -12.71
C TYR A 325 16.32 -1.24 -11.71
N HIS A 326 16.97 -2.41 -11.73
CA HIS A 326 16.64 -3.52 -10.85
C HIS A 326 16.92 -3.20 -9.39
N GLU A 327 18.02 -2.49 -9.09
CA GLU A 327 18.33 -2.03 -7.72
C GLU A 327 17.20 -1.18 -7.14
N ILE A 328 16.80 -0.11 -7.84
CA ILE A 328 15.70 0.77 -7.40
C ILE A 328 14.39 -0.03 -7.27
N SER A 329 14.09 -0.90 -8.24
CA SER A 329 12.87 -1.71 -8.20
C SER A 329 12.84 -2.69 -7.02
N MET A 330 13.96 -3.35 -6.73
CA MET A 330 14.07 -4.29 -5.61
C MET A 330 14.02 -3.57 -4.27
N ASN A 331 14.67 -2.41 -4.13
CA ASN A 331 14.56 -1.58 -2.93
C ASN A 331 13.10 -1.18 -2.69
N ASN A 332 12.39 -0.77 -3.74
CA ASN A 332 10.96 -0.46 -3.69
C ASN A 332 10.11 -1.65 -3.17
N PHE A 333 10.34 -2.87 -3.70
CA PHE A 333 9.63 -4.06 -3.21
C PHE A 333 9.99 -4.45 -1.77
N SER A 334 11.20 -4.13 -1.31
CA SER A 334 11.67 -4.39 0.05
C SER A 334 11.06 -3.41 1.06
N GLU A 335 11.13 -2.11 0.76
CA GLU A 335 10.81 -1.05 1.71
C GLU A 335 9.31 -0.72 1.80
N VAL A 336 8.53 -1.01 0.76
CA VAL A 336 7.10 -0.67 0.70
C VAL A 336 6.24 -1.92 0.64
N SER A 337 5.58 -2.26 1.76
CA SER A 337 4.85 -3.52 1.93
C SER A 337 3.33 -3.41 1.77
N GLY A 338 2.69 -2.36 2.31
CA GLY A 338 1.23 -2.24 2.44
C GLY A 338 0.55 -3.30 3.35
N LEU A 339 1.23 -4.38 3.73
CA LEU A 339 0.69 -5.41 4.61
C LEU A 339 0.74 -5.01 6.10
N GLY A 340 1.54 -4.01 6.46
CA GLY A 340 1.60 -3.48 7.82
C GLY A 340 0.24 -2.96 8.29
N LEU A 341 -0.55 -2.38 7.37
CA LEU A 341 -1.91 -1.95 7.69
C LEU A 341 -2.76 -3.10 8.23
N TYR A 342 -2.75 -4.25 7.56
CA TYR A 342 -3.54 -5.41 7.99
C TYR A 342 -3.07 -5.94 9.35
N LYS A 343 -1.76 -5.97 9.60
CA LYS A 343 -1.19 -6.33 10.91
C LYS A 343 -1.63 -5.34 11.99
N ALA A 344 -1.65 -4.05 11.69
CA ALA A 344 -2.15 -3.03 12.60
C ALA A 344 -3.64 -3.23 12.90
N LEU A 345 -4.45 -3.55 11.89
CA LEU A 345 -5.87 -3.85 12.07
C LEU A 345 -6.12 -5.08 12.96
N GLU A 346 -5.36 -6.17 12.80
CA GLU A 346 -5.43 -7.32 13.71
C GLU A 346 -5.11 -6.91 15.15
N GLU A 347 -4.10 -6.04 15.34
CA GLU A 347 -3.72 -5.59 16.66
C GLU A 347 -4.76 -4.65 17.30
N ILE A 348 -5.25 -3.67 16.54
CA ILE A 348 -6.24 -2.66 16.97
C ILE A 348 -7.57 -3.33 17.29
N PHE A 349 -8.07 -4.15 16.37
CA PHE A 349 -9.45 -4.62 16.38
C PHE A 349 -9.63 -6.07 16.83
N LYS A 350 -8.53 -6.82 16.99
CA LYS A 350 -8.56 -8.26 17.32
C LYS A 350 -9.34 -9.08 16.30
N ILE A 351 -9.14 -8.74 15.03
CA ILE A 351 -9.66 -9.48 13.88
C ILE A 351 -8.54 -10.33 13.27
N GLU A 352 -8.89 -11.36 12.48
CA GLU A 352 -7.94 -12.12 11.67
C GLU A 352 -7.99 -11.59 10.23
N CYS A 353 -6.92 -10.92 9.82
CA CYS A 353 -6.77 -10.40 8.47
C CYS A 353 -6.06 -11.39 7.54
N PHE A 354 -5.14 -12.18 8.09
CA PHE A 354 -4.41 -13.22 7.37
C PHE A 354 -4.99 -14.60 7.68
N GLU A 355 -5.21 -15.40 6.66
CA GLU A 355 -5.84 -16.72 6.81
C GLU A 355 -5.22 -17.77 5.89
N LEU A 356 -5.24 -19.02 6.34
CA LEU A 356 -5.02 -20.19 5.48
C LEU A 356 -6.38 -20.77 5.07
N ILE A 357 -6.70 -20.64 3.80
CA ILE A 357 -7.92 -21.21 3.21
C ILE A 357 -7.55 -22.49 2.47
N SER A 358 -8.38 -23.53 2.57
CA SER A 358 -8.20 -24.76 1.80
C SER A 358 -8.11 -24.44 0.30
N ALA A 359 -7.11 -24.99 -0.36
CA ALA A 359 -6.91 -24.79 -1.79
C ALA A 359 -8.04 -25.43 -2.60
N THR A 360 -8.35 -24.83 -3.74
CA THR A 360 -9.40 -25.23 -4.68
C THR A 360 -8.87 -25.20 -6.11
N GLU A 361 -9.70 -25.61 -7.08
CA GLU A 361 -9.30 -25.58 -8.50
C GLU A 361 -8.97 -24.17 -9.02
N SER A 362 -9.51 -23.11 -8.40
CA SER A 362 -9.18 -21.74 -8.80
C SER A 362 -7.74 -21.33 -8.47
N ASP A 363 -7.04 -22.08 -7.64
CA ASP A 363 -5.67 -21.77 -7.20
C ASP A 363 -4.60 -22.40 -8.12
N ILE A 364 -4.99 -23.23 -9.10
CA ILE A 364 -4.04 -24.00 -9.93
C ILE A 364 -3.09 -23.07 -10.69
N GLU A 365 -3.63 -22.04 -11.35
CA GLU A 365 -2.87 -21.09 -12.17
C GLU A 365 -1.88 -20.29 -11.32
N GLU A 366 -2.33 -19.81 -10.17
CA GLU A 366 -1.51 -19.01 -9.27
C GLU A 366 -0.37 -19.81 -8.64
N VAL A 367 -0.64 -21.04 -8.18
CA VAL A 367 0.40 -21.89 -7.61
C VAL A 367 1.36 -22.37 -8.71
N PHE A 368 0.88 -22.60 -9.93
CA PHE A 368 1.74 -22.90 -11.08
C PHE A 368 2.72 -21.76 -11.31
N GLU A 369 2.18 -20.55 -11.41
CA GLU A 369 2.93 -19.32 -11.60
C GLU A 369 4.03 -19.15 -10.55
N TRP A 370 3.75 -19.50 -9.29
CA TRP A 370 4.76 -19.45 -8.25
C TRP A 370 5.81 -20.56 -8.39
N GLN A 371 5.39 -21.79 -8.71
CA GLN A 371 6.28 -22.94 -8.85
C GLN A 371 7.23 -22.83 -10.05
N THR A 372 6.81 -22.16 -11.12
CA THR A 372 7.61 -22.02 -12.35
C THR A 372 8.43 -20.73 -12.41
N PHE A 373 8.31 -19.86 -11.41
CA PHE A 373 9.07 -18.61 -11.40
C PHE A 373 10.59 -18.89 -11.36
N PRO A 374 11.42 -18.18 -12.14
CA PRO A 374 12.86 -18.40 -12.18
C PRO A 374 13.51 -18.37 -10.78
N GLY A 375 14.15 -19.48 -10.39
CA GLY A 375 14.81 -19.61 -9.09
C GLY A 375 13.90 -20.04 -7.93
N ALA A 376 12.57 -20.11 -8.09
CA ALA A 376 11.65 -20.55 -7.04
C ALA A 376 11.97 -21.95 -6.51
N ARG A 377 12.43 -22.83 -7.39
CA ARG A 377 12.78 -24.23 -7.08
C ARG A 377 14.27 -24.45 -6.82
N LYS A 378 15.07 -23.38 -6.65
CA LYS A 378 16.52 -23.48 -6.39
C LYS A 378 16.84 -24.41 -5.22
N TYR A 379 16.05 -24.32 -4.15
CA TYR A 379 16.19 -25.08 -2.90
C TYR A 379 15.15 -26.21 -2.77
N SER A 380 14.41 -26.51 -3.84
CA SER A 380 13.46 -27.64 -3.86
C SER A 380 14.20 -28.93 -4.14
N ARG A 381 13.70 -30.05 -3.59
CA ARG A 381 14.23 -31.40 -3.87
C ARG A 381 14.16 -31.74 -5.36
N ASP A 382 13.07 -31.35 -6.01
CA ASP A 382 12.94 -31.39 -7.46
C ASP A 382 13.14 -29.98 -8.02
N LYS A 383 14.29 -29.75 -8.64
CA LYS A 383 14.69 -28.45 -9.18
C LYS A 383 14.04 -28.12 -10.52
N LYS A 384 13.44 -29.10 -11.21
CA LYS A 384 12.82 -28.89 -12.52
C LYS A 384 11.44 -28.25 -12.34
N ALA A 385 11.20 -27.15 -13.03
CA ALA A 385 9.86 -26.56 -13.10
C ALA A 385 8.91 -27.49 -13.88
N PRO A 386 7.70 -27.74 -13.39
CA PRO A 386 6.73 -28.56 -14.10
C PRO A 386 6.20 -27.82 -15.33
N SER A 387 5.80 -28.57 -16.35
CA SER A 387 4.92 -28.03 -17.40
C SER A 387 3.51 -27.75 -16.83
N TRP A 388 2.74 -26.94 -17.55
CA TRP A 388 1.35 -26.64 -17.17
C TRP A 388 0.51 -27.92 -17.00
N GLU A 389 0.61 -28.86 -17.94
CA GLU A 389 -0.15 -30.12 -17.91
C GLU A 389 0.26 -31.02 -16.73
N GLU A 390 1.57 -31.13 -16.45
CA GLU A 390 2.08 -31.88 -15.30
C GLU A 390 1.57 -31.28 -13.98
N HIS A 391 1.65 -29.95 -13.83
CA HIS A 391 1.19 -29.24 -12.63
C HIS A 391 -0.32 -29.35 -12.45
N LYS A 392 -1.11 -29.10 -13.50
CA LYS A 392 -2.58 -29.17 -13.44
C LYS A 392 -3.03 -30.57 -13.04
N LYS A 393 -2.46 -31.62 -13.65
CA LYS A 393 -2.74 -33.01 -13.30
C LYS A 393 -2.37 -33.31 -11.84
N TRP A 394 -1.19 -32.88 -11.41
CA TRP A 394 -0.73 -33.04 -10.02
C TRP A 394 -1.65 -32.34 -9.03
N PHE A 395 -2.03 -31.09 -9.27
CA PHE A 395 -2.86 -30.30 -8.37
C PHE A 395 -4.26 -30.91 -8.22
N LEU A 396 -4.91 -31.27 -9.33
CA LEU A 396 -6.23 -31.92 -9.31
C LEU A 396 -6.21 -33.28 -8.60
N SER A 397 -5.13 -34.06 -8.77
CA SER A 397 -4.96 -35.31 -8.01
C SER A 397 -4.72 -35.05 -6.51
N SER A 398 -4.02 -33.96 -6.18
CA SER A 398 -3.70 -33.57 -4.81
C SER A 398 -4.94 -33.10 -4.04
N LEU A 399 -5.87 -32.40 -4.70
CA LEU A 399 -7.16 -32.01 -4.09
C LEU A 399 -8.01 -33.22 -3.67
N LYS A 400 -7.81 -34.38 -4.30
CA LYS A 400 -8.54 -35.63 -3.99
C LYS A 400 -7.80 -36.54 -3.00
N ASN A 401 -6.55 -36.20 -2.66
CA ASN A 401 -5.71 -37.03 -1.82
C ASN A 401 -6.00 -36.77 -0.33
N LYS A 402 -6.56 -37.77 0.36
CA LYS A 402 -6.89 -37.69 1.79
C LYS A 402 -5.67 -37.54 2.71
N ASN A 403 -4.48 -37.91 2.23
CA ASN A 403 -3.22 -37.80 2.95
C ASN A 403 -2.47 -36.51 2.59
N ARG A 404 -3.15 -35.51 2.02
CA ARG A 404 -2.55 -34.23 1.66
C ARG A 404 -3.51 -33.08 1.94
N ASN A 405 -3.07 -32.14 2.77
CA ASN A 405 -3.76 -30.87 2.93
C ASN A 405 -3.04 -29.79 2.14
N MET A 406 -3.81 -28.97 1.42
CA MET A 406 -3.29 -27.83 0.65
C MET A 406 -4.05 -26.58 1.05
N PHE A 407 -3.31 -25.51 1.29
CA PHE A 407 -3.84 -24.22 1.72
C PHE A 407 -3.22 -23.08 0.92
N THR A 408 -4.00 -22.04 0.67
CA THR A 408 -3.50 -20.74 0.21
C THR A 408 -3.49 -19.76 1.37
N LEU A 409 -2.36 -19.08 1.59
CA LEU A 409 -2.28 -17.92 2.47
C LEU A 409 -2.93 -16.73 1.77
N ARG A 410 -3.90 -16.10 2.41
CA ARG A 410 -4.61 -14.94 1.88
C ARG A 410 -4.70 -13.80 2.90
N VAL A 411 -4.85 -12.58 2.40
CA VAL A 411 -5.21 -11.38 3.19
C VAL A 411 -6.44 -10.72 2.60
N ALA A 412 -7.21 -9.97 3.40
CA ALA A 412 -8.42 -9.26 2.96
C ALA A 412 -9.47 -10.18 2.30
N LYS A 413 -9.49 -11.45 2.73
CA LYS A 413 -10.32 -12.57 2.24
C LYS A 413 -9.96 -13.14 0.87
N ASN A 414 -9.31 -12.37 -0.01
CA ASN A 414 -9.14 -12.79 -1.41
C ASN A 414 -7.77 -12.48 -2.02
N ILE A 415 -6.87 -11.78 -1.34
CA ILE A 415 -5.55 -11.46 -1.89
C ILE A 415 -4.60 -12.60 -1.56
N PRO A 416 -4.10 -13.34 -2.56
CA PRO A 416 -3.24 -14.50 -2.35
C PRO A 416 -1.79 -14.08 -2.12
N LEU A 417 -1.15 -14.76 -1.17
CA LEU A 417 0.17 -14.40 -0.64
C LEU A 417 1.14 -15.58 -0.57
N GLY A 418 0.64 -16.81 -0.69
CA GLY A 418 1.48 -18.01 -0.70
C GLY A 418 0.65 -19.29 -0.68
N PHE A 419 1.34 -20.41 -0.74
CA PHE A 419 0.77 -21.75 -0.73
C PHE A 419 1.52 -22.63 0.26
N VAL A 420 0.75 -23.38 1.05
CA VAL A 420 1.24 -24.31 2.07
C VAL A 420 0.64 -25.67 1.81
N ARG A 421 1.48 -26.72 1.85
CA ARG A 421 1.05 -28.11 1.71
C ARG A 421 1.56 -28.92 2.88
N VAL A 422 0.75 -29.84 3.37
CA VAL A 422 1.14 -30.88 4.31
C VAL A 422 0.89 -32.25 3.69
N ASP A 423 1.92 -33.07 3.60
CA ASP A 423 1.87 -34.46 3.16
C ASP A 423 1.91 -35.38 4.38
N PHE A 424 0.83 -36.11 4.66
CA PHE A 424 0.75 -37.05 5.78
C PHE A 424 1.25 -38.44 5.36
N GLY A 425 2.41 -38.83 5.86
CA GLY A 425 2.95 -40.19 5.77
C GLY A 425 2.69 -41.01 7.03
N GLU A 426 3.13 -42.27 7.04
CA GLU A 426 3.03 -43.15 8.22
C GLU A 426 3.86 -42.63 9.40
N ASP A 427 5.07 -42.13 9.13
CA ASP A 427 6.01 -41.65 10.16
C ASP A 427 6.18 -40.12 10.19
N ILE A 428 5.86 -39.44 9.08
CA ILE A 428 6.24 -38.04 8.85
C ILE A 428 5.09 -37.27 8.20
N SER A 429 4.67 -36.19 8.85
CA SER A 429 3.80 -35.16 8.26
C SER A 429 4.64 -34.00 7.73
N GLU A 430 4.92 -33.98 6.42
CA GLU A 430 5.87 -33.03 5.82
C GLU A 430 5.19 -31.74 5.36
N VAL A 431 5.72 -30.60 5.78
CA VAL A 431 5.30 -29.25 5.40
C VAL A 431 6.15 -28.73 4.24
N SER A 432 5.48 -28.20 3.23
CA SER A 432 6.07 -27.42 2.13
C SER A 432 5.39 -26.05 2.04
N ILE A 433 6.18 -25.01 1.77
CA ILE A 433 5.69 -23.64 1.66
C ILE A 433 6.35 -22.91 0.49
N ILE A 434 5.56 -22.13 -0.22
CA ILE A 434 6.01 -21.13 -1.19
C ILE A 434 5.26 -19.82 -0.94
N ILE A 435 5.96 -18.69 -1.03
CA ILE A 435 5.39 -17.35 -0.85
C ILE A 435 5.39 -16.64 -2.21
N SER A 436 4.39 -15.79 -2.45
CA SER A 436 4.35 -14.93 -3.64
C SER A 436 5.65 -14.12 -3.75
N HIS A 437 6.27 -14.14 -4.92
CA HIS A 437 7.59 -13.54 -5.19
C HIS A 437 7.62 -12.04 -4.91
N GLY A 438 6.57 -11.33 -5.32
CA GLY A 438 6.42 -9.90 -5.07
C GLY A 438 6.32 -9.53 -3.58
N TYR A 439 6.10 -10.50 -2.71
CA TYR A 439 5.92 -10.31 -1.26
C TYR A 439 7.03 -10.94 -0.42
N TYR A 440 8.17 -11.29 -1.00
CA TYR A 440 9.34 -11.73 -0.25
C TYR A 440 9.80 -10.70 0.80
N GLY A 441 10.37 -11.18 1.89
CA GLY A 441 10.85 -10.34 2.99
C GLY A 441 9.77 -9.82 3.95
N GLN A 442 8.47 -9.97 3.64
CA GLN A 442 7.39 -9.33 4.43
C GLN A 442 6.88 -10.13 5.64
N GLY A 443 7.59 -11.21 6.00
CA GLY A 443 7.27 -12.06 7.15
C GLY A 443 6.15 -13.09 6.91
N LEU A 444 5.70 -13.25 5.67
CA LEU A 444 4.58 -14.13 5.31
C LEU A 444 4.82 -15.61 5.61
N GLY A 445 6.05 -16.11 5.45
CA GLY A 445 6.39 -17.49 5.79
C GLY A 445 6.12 -17.80 7.27
N LYS A 446 6.42 -16.86 8.17
CA LYS A 446 6.13 -17.00 9.60
C LYS A 446 4.63 -17.00 9.87
N ILE A 447 3.89 -16.08 9.23
CA ILE A 447 2.42 -16.01 9.35
C ILE A 447 1.79 -17.34 8.91
N ALA A 448 2.18 -17.83 7.74
CA ALA A 448 1.66 -19.08 7.19
C ALA A 448 1.93 -20.28 8.11
N LEU A 449 3.15 -20.44 8.63
CA LEU A 449 3.50 -21.56 9.52
C LEU A 449 2.77 -21.48 10.87
N ASN A 450 2.60 -20.28 11.43
CA ASN A 450 1.83 -20.10 12.66
C ASN A 450 0.35 -20.43 12.45
N LEU A 451 -0.25 -19.97 11.35
CA LEU A 451 -1.63 -20.31 11.00
C LEU A 451 -1.79 -21.81 10.71
N LEU A 452 -0.78 -22.45 10.10
CA LEU A 452 -0.79 -23.88 9.82
C LEU A 452 -0.83 -24.69 11.11
N ARG A 453 -0.05 -24.28 12.13
CA ARG A 453 0.00 -24.94 13.43
C ARG A 453 -1.35 -24.97 14.14
N ASN A 454 -2.20 -23.96 13.92
CA ASN A 454 -3.56 -23.92 14.45
C ASN A 454 -4.54 -24.83 13.68
N LYS A 455 -4.14 -25.36 12.52
CA LYS A 455 -4.99 -26.16 11.61
C LYS A 455 -4.60 -27.62 11.52
N VAL A 456 -3.38 -27.98 11.93
CA VAL A 456 -2.85 -29.34 11.80
C VAL A 456 -2.29 -29.79 13.15
N GLU A 457 -2.80 -30.92 13.62
CA GLU A 457 -2.34 -31.58 14.85
C GLU A 457 -1.13 -32.49 14.58
N GLY A 458 -0.40 -32.83 15.65
CA GLY A 458 0.74 -33.74 15.60
C GLY A 458 2.04 -33.07 15.18
N ASP A 459 3.07 -33.90 15.04
CA ASP A 459 4.43 -33.46 14.70
C ASP A 459 4.53 -33.09 13.22
N LEU A 460 5.00 -31.88 12.95
CA LEU A 460 5.22 -31.38 11.60
C LEU A 460 6.71 -31.37 11.26
N TYR A 461 7.05 -31.91 10.11
CA TYR A 461 8.42 -32.01 9.62
C TYR A 461 8.63 -31.10 8.43
N ALA A 462 9.83 -30.58 8.26
CA ALA A 462 10.21 -29.81 7.08
C ALA A 462 11.59 -30.22 6.60
N PHE A 463 11.71 -30.47 5.30
CA PHE A 463 13.00 -30.56 4.64
C PHE A 463 13.42 -29.18 4.17
N ILE A 464 14.59 -28.72 4.62
CA ILE A 464 15.12 -27.40 4.28
C ILE A 464 16.58 -27.57 3.85
N ASP A 465 16.85 -27.23 2.59
CA ASP A 465 18.20 -27.25 2.01
C ASP A 465 19.18 -26.41 2.85
N GLU A 466 20.41 -26.90 3.01
CA GLU A 466 21.45 -26.25 3.84
C GLU A 466 21.81 -24.85 3.35
N GLU A 467 21.66 -24.56 2.05
CA GLU A 467 21.92 -23.23 1.51
C GLU A 467 20.72 -22.28 1.66
N ASN A 468 19.53 -22.79 2.02
CA ASN A 468 18.33 -21.98 2.19
C ASN A 468 18.25 -21.35 3.60
N ILE A 469 19.21 -20.45 3.86
CA ILE A 469 19.31 -19.69 5.12
C ILE A 469 18.00 -18.96 5.48
N PRO A 470 17.28 -18.30 4.56
CA PRO A 470 16.02 -17.63 4.88
C PRO A 470 14.95 -18.59 5.41
N SER A 471 14.72 -19.74 4.76
CA SER A 471 13.75 -20.72 5.26
C SER A 471 14.17 -21.30 6.61
N LYS A 472 15.44 -21.66 6.80
CA LYS A 472 15.93 -22.15 8.11
C LYS A 472 15.56 -21.20 9.26
N LYS A 473 15.89 -19.91 9.10
CA LYS A 473 15.56 -18.88 10.10
C LYS A 473 14.06 -18.74 10.35
N ILE A 474 13.22 -18.88 9.32
CA ILE A 474 11.77 -18.77 9.45
C ILE A 474 11.21 -19.98 10.23
N PHE A 475 11.57 -21.20 9.83
CA PHE A 475 11.12 -22.43 10.48
C PHE A 475 11.58 -22.47 11.94
N GLU A 476 12.85 -22.15 12.22
CA GLU A 476 13.38 -22.07 13.60
C GLU A 476 12.59 -21.07 14.47
N LYS A 477 12.27 -19.88 13.93
CA LYS A 477 11.44 -18.88 14.61
C LYS A 477 9.99 -19.34 14.84
N CYS A 478 9.52 -20.33 14.09
CA CYS A 478 8.22 -20.97 14.27
C CYS A 478 8.30 -22.22 15.17
N GLY A 479 9.42 -22.42 15.88
CA GLY A 479 9.58 -23.50 16.84
C GLY A 479 10.02 -24.83 16.21
N TYR A 480 10.44 -24.85 14.95
CA TYR A 480 11.04 -26.05 14.37
C TYR A 480 12.48 -26.23 14.86
N LYS A 481 12.86 -27.46 15.20
CA LYS A 481 14.22 -27.82 15.65
C LYS A 481 14.83 -28.83 14.69
N MET A 482 16.10 -28.63 14.32
CA MET A 482 16.82 -29.58 13.49
C MET A 482 17.01 -30.89 14.27
N ILE A 483 16.64 -32.02 13.65
CA ILE A 483 16.78 -33.37 14.23
C ILE A 483 17.85 -34.21 13.52
N LYS A 484 18.11 -33.92 12.24
CA LYS A 484 19.18 -34.49 11.42
C LYS A 484 19.42 -33.53 10.24
N PRO A 485 20.51 -33.68 9.46
CA PRO A 485 20.80 -32.78 8.35
C PRO A 485 19.58 -32.56 7.44
N ASN A 486 19.29 -31.29 7.13
CA ASN A 486 18.13 -30.80 6.37
C ASN A 486 16.73 -31.05 6.98
N TRP A 487 16.60 -31.81 8.06
CA TRP A 487 15.29 -32.16 8.63
C TRP A 487 15.02 -31.45 9.94
N TYR A 488 13.88 -30.78 9.97
CA TYR A 488 13.41 -29.99 11.08
C TYR A 488 12.05 -30.51 11.56
N ILE A 489 11.79 -30.46 12.88
CA ILE A 489 10.53 -30.88 13.49
C ILE A 489 9.93 -29.75 14.33
N ASN A 490 8.64 -29.49 14.18
CA ASN A 490 7.83 -28.73 15.13
C ASN A 490 6.91 -29.71 15.85
N LYS A 491 7.19 -29.93 17.14
CA LYS A 491 6.40 -30.85 17.96
C LYS A 491 5.05 -30.25 18.27
N GLY A 492 4.01 -31.08 18.14
CA GLY A 492 2.63 -30.62 18.14
C GLY A 492 1.84 -30.72 19.41
#